data_AF-A0A7W1Q5P3-F1
#
_entry.id   AF-A0A7W1Q5P3-F1
#
_cell.length_a   1.000
_cell.length_b   1.000
_cell.length_c   1.000
_cell.angle_alpha   90.00
_cell.angle_beta   90.00
_cell.angle_gamma   90.00
#
_symmetry.space_group_name_H-M   'P 1'
#
loop_
_entity.id
_entity.type
_entity.pdbx_description
1 polymer ?
#
loop_
_entity_poly.entity_id
_entity_poly.type
_entity_poly.pdbx_seq_one_letter_code
_entity_poly.pdbx_strand_id
1 'polypeptide(L)'
;MMNTITALFLMLSMPLLIGDSPGQEPTTLASLEAQIASLKATWREIAWKSCLLEGLKESREKKKPVLLWVFIDRQLDDARC
;
A
#
# COMPACT_ATOMS: atom_id res chain seq x y z
N MET A 1 -26.99 -27.00 31.06
CA MET A 1 -27.14 -25.76 30.27
C MET A 1 -26.09 -24.74 30.74
N MET A 2 -24.89 -24.82 30.20
CA MET A 2 -23.81 -23.85 30.41
C MET A 2 -22.72 -24.32 29.45
N ASN A 3 -22.59 -23.71 28.26
CA ASN A 3 -21.41 -23.82 27.38
C ASN A 3 -21.58 -23.15 26.00
N THR A 4 -22.76 -22.67 25.62
CA THR A 4 -22.94 -21.98 24.33
C THR A 4 -22.73 -20.46 24.40
N ILE A 5 -22.92 -19.83 25.57
CA ILE A 5 -22.75 -18.37 25.73
C ILE A 5 -21.25 -17.98 25.80
N THR A 6 -20.38 -18.88 26.27
CA THR A 6 -18.93 -18.61 26.39
C THR A 6 -18.24 -18.48 25.02
N ALA A 7 -18.74 -19.15 23.98
CA ALA A 7 -18.16 -19.07 22.64
C ALA A 7 -18.50 -17.77 21.89
N LEU A 8 -19.65 -17.16 22.20
CA LEU A 8 -20.07 -15.92 21.55
C LEU A 8 -19.33 -14.68 22.10
N PHE A 9 -18.85 -14.74 23.34
CA PHE A 9 -18.13 -13.64 23.98
C PHE A 9 -16.66 -13.53 23.51
N LEU A 10 -16.06 -14.63 23.05
CA LEU A 10 -14.67 -14.64 22.57
C LEU A 10 -14.50 -14.08 21.14
N MET A 11 -15.56 -14.05 20.32
CA MET A 11 -15.49 -13.57 18.93
C MET A 11 -15.79 -12.08 18.76
N LEU A 12 -16.26 -11.39 19.81
CA LEU A 12 -16.59 -9.95 19.80
C LEU A 12 -15.48 -9.04 20.34
N SER A 13 -14.33 -9.61 20.69
CA SER A 13 -13.16 -8.88 21.19
C SER A 13 -11.95 -8.95 20.26
N MET A 14 -12.18 -9.15 18.96
CA MET A 14 -11.13 -9.01 17.96
C MET A 14 -11.03 -7.52 17.62
N PRO A 15 -10.11 -6.74 18.23
CA PRO A 15 -9.85 -5.40 17.73
C PRO A 15 -9.45 -5.56 16.27
N LEU A 16 -10.18 -4.87 15.40
CA LEU A 16 -9.68 -4.47 14.09
C LEU A 16 -8.22 -4.07 14.27
N LEU A 17 -7.32 -4.82 13.64
CA LEU A 17 -5.93 -4.42 13.45
C LEU A 17 -5.93 -3.19 12.54
N ILE A 18 -6.37 -2.06 13.10
CA ILE A 18 -5.85 -0.75 12.72
C ILE A 18 -4.38 -0.88 13.11
N GLY A 19 -3.53 -1.05 12.10
CA GLY A 19 -2.09 -1.03 12.25
C GLY A 19 -1.66 0.35 12.69
N ASP A 20 -1.84 0.64 13.98
CA ASP A 20 -1.21 1.77 14.63
C ASP A 20 0.19 1.28 15.02
N SER A 21 1.18 1.78 14.27
CA SER A 21 2.58 1.44 14.50
C SER A 21 3.00 2.02 15.86
N PRO A 22 3.60 1.24 16.78
CA PRO A 22 3.95 1.75 18.08
C PRO A 22 5.18 2.66 17.95
N GLY A 23 4.99 3.97 17.99
CA GLY A 23 6.09 4.93 18.09
C GLY A 23 5.89 6.28 17.43
N GLN A 24 4.73 6.92 17.57
CA GLN A 24 4.54 8.28 17.06
C GLN A 24 4.87 9.30 18.16
N GLU A 25 6.14 9.72 18.22
CA GLU A 25 6.56 10.92 18.94
C GLU A 25 5.76 12.14 18.43
N PRO A 26 5.44 13.14 19.29
CA PRO A 26 4.69 14.32 18.90
C PRO A 26 5.32 14.95 17.67
N THR A 27 4.57 14.91 16.58
CA THR A 27 5.06 15.20 15.25
C THR A 27 5.09 16.71 15.04
N THR A 28 6.03 17.39 15.71
CA THR A 28 6.32 18.79 15.42
C THR A 28 6.85 18.91 13.99
N LEU A 29 6.54 20.02 13.32
CA LEU A 29 7.01 20.27 11.94
C LEU A 29 8.53 20.09 11.84
N ALA A 30 9.27 20.59 12.84
CA ALA A 30 10.72 20.45 12.93
C ALA A 30 11.19 18.98 13.00
N SER A 31 10.45 18.11 13.69
CA SER A 31 10.75 16.67 13.75
C SER A 31 10.55 15.99 12.39
N LEU A 32 9.52 16.39 11.63
CA LEU A 32 9.29 15.86 10.27
C LEU A 32 10.35 16.33 9.29
N GLU A 33 10.73 17.60 9.32
CA GLU A 33 11.77 18.16 8.45
C GLU A 33 13.12 17.48 8.69
N ALA A 34 13.48 17.24 9.95
CA ALA A 34 14.69 16.51 10.30
C ALA A 34 14.66 15.06 9.78
N GLN A 35 13.51 14.39 9.87
CA GLN A 35 13.34 13.04 9.33
C GLN A 35 13.45 13.02 7.80
N ILE A 36 12.78 13.94 7.10
CA ILE A 36 12.87 14.07 5.63
C ILE A 36 14.31 14.36 5.20
N ALA A 37 15.02 15.25 5.90
CA ALA A 37 16.42 15.56 5.63
C ALA A 37 17.35 14.36 5.88
N SER A 38 17.03 13.50 6.85
CA SER A 38 17.78 12.26 7.12
C SER A 38 17.56 11.18 6.04
N LEU A 39 16.40 11.20 5.37
CA LEU A 39 16.10 10.31 4.27
C LEU A 39 16.91 10.76 3.03
N LYS A 40 18.01 10.05 2.76
CA LYS A 40 18.76 10.16 1.50
C LYS A 40 17.99 9.49 0.36
N ALA A 41 16.80 10.00 0.06
CA ALA A 41 15.99 9.52 -1.05
C ALA A 41 16.58 10.03 -2.37
N THR A 42 17.01 9.11 -3.24
CA THR A 42 17.35 9.46 -4.62
C THR A 42 16.05 9.49 -5.40
N TRP A 43 15.44 10.67 -5.49
CA TRP A 43 14.29 10.88 -6.35
C TRP A 43 14.70 10.62 -7.80
N ARG A 44 14.00 9.71 -8.45
CA ARG A 44 14.18 9.44 -9.87
C ARG A 44 12.92 9.88 -10.58
N GLU A 45 13.11 10.57 -11.70
CA GLU A 45 12.02 10.84 -12.61
C GLU A 45 11.46 9.51 -13.15
N ILE A 46 10.14 9.36 -13.10
CA ILE A 46 9.43 8.22 -13.67
C ILE A 46 8.70 8.74 -14.90
N ALA A 47 9.14 8.29 -16.09
CA ALA A 47 8.51 8.70 -17.34
C ALA A 47 7.09 8.11 -17.44
N TRP A 48 6.09 8.99 -17.51
CA TRP A 48 4.71 8.61 -17.75
C TRP A 48 4.55 8.08 -19.17
N LYS A 49 3.79 6.98 -19.29
CA LYS A 49 3.40 6.39 -20.58
C LYS A 49 1.94 6.68 -20.85
N SER A 50 1.58 6.79 -22.12
CA SER A 50 0.20 7.07 -22.52
C SER A 50 -0.68 5.81 -22.47
N CYS A 51 -0.07 4.63 -22.60
CA CYS A 51 -0.76 3.35 -22.69
C CYS A 51 -0.02 2.25 -21.93
N LEU A 52 -0.77 1.37 -21.24
CA LEU A 52 -0.25 0.16 -20.58
C LEU A 52 0.59 -0.72 -21.52
N LEU A 53 0.15 -0.85 -22.78
CA LEU A 53 0.82 -1.70 -23.76
C LEU A 53 2.25 -1.25 -24.07
N GLU A 54 2.56 0.04 -23.96
CA GLU A 54 3.90 0.57 -24.15
C GLU A 54 4.86 0.05 -23.06
N GLY A 55 4.40 0.01 -21.81
CA GLY A 55 5.17 -0.54 -20.70
C GLY A 55 5.41 -2.05 -20.84
N LEU A 56 4.39 -2.80 -21.26
CA LEU A 56 4.51 -4.24 -21.50
C LEU A 56 5.40 -4.55 -22.71
N LYS A 57 5.33 -3.75 -23.77
CA LYS A 57 6.21 -3.87 -24.93
C LYS A 57 7.67 -3.63 -24.53
N GLU A 58 7.94 -2.55 -23.78
CA GLU A 58 9.28 -2.24 -23.30
C GLU A 58 9.88 -3.37 -22.44
N SER A 59 9.08 -3.95 -21.54
CA SER A 59 9.47 -5.12 -20.74
C SER A 59 9.95 -6.28 -21.60
N ARG A 60 9.16 -6.62 -22.63
CA ARG A 60 9.46 -7.70 -23.58
C ARG A 60 10.73 -7.43 -24.37
N GLU A 61 10.89 -6.21 -24.87
CA GLU A 61 12.05 -5.81 -25.68
C GLU A 61 13.34 -5.80 -24.85
N LYS A 62 13.29 -5.24 -23.63
CA LYS A 62 14.45 -5.15 -22.74
C LYS A 62 14.75 -6.45 -22.01
N LYS A 63 13.83 -7.42 -22.04
CA LYS A 63 13.90 -8.69 -21.29
C LYS A 63 14.20 -8.46 -19.81
N LYS A 64 13.60 -7.42 -19.24
CA LYS A 64 13.77 -7.01 -17.84
C LYS A 64 12.40 -6.82 -17.21
N PRO A 65 12.23 -7.19 -15.92
CA PRO A 65 11.00 -6.89 -15.21
C PRO A 65 10.80 -5.36 -15.15
N VAL A 66 9.54 -4.95 -15.26
CA VAL A 66 9.11 -3.55 -15.11
C VAL A 66 8.00 -3.50 -14.08
N LEU A 67 8.01 -2.46 -13.24
CA LEU A 67 6.89 -2.12 -12.39
C LEU A 67 6.04 -1.07 -13.13
N LEU A 68 4.78 -1.40 -13.41
CA LEU A 68 3.84 -0.50 -14.08
C LEU A 68 2.79 -0.05 -13.08
N TRP A 69 2.77 1.25 -12.78
CA TRP A 69 1.67 1.86 -12.03
C TRP A 69 0.60 2.27 -13.04
N VAL A 70 -0.54 1.59 -13.02
CA VAL A 70 -1.63 1.79 -13.98
C VAL A 70 -2.86 2.28 -13.23
N PHE A 71 -3.45 3.38 -13.69
CA PHE A 71 -4.78 3.78 -13.27
C PHE A 71 -5.79 3.10 -14.19
N ILE A 72 -6.59 2.19 -13.62
CA ILE A 72 -7.69 1.55 -14.30
C ILE A 72 -8.99 2.05 -13.69
N ASP A 73 -9.84 2.66 -14.51
CA ASP A 73 -11.19 3.04 -14.10
C ASP A 73 -12.08 1.80 -14.16
N ARG A 74 -12.01 1.00 -13.10
CA ARG A 74 -12.75 -0.26 -12.96
C ARG A 74 -13.48 -0.23 -11.62
N GLN A 75 -14.69 -0.77 -11.62
CA GLN A 75 -15.43 -0.99 -10.38
C GLN A 75 -14.70 -2.04 -9.53
N LEU A 76 -14.80 -1.89 -8.22
CA LEU A 76 -14.11 -2.75 -7.25
C LEU A 76 -14.41 -4.24 -7.46
N ASP A 77 -15.62 -4.56 -7.91
CA ASP A 77 -16.13 -5.93 -8.03
C ASP A 77 -16.04 -6.51 -9.46
N ASP A 78 -15.21 -5.92 -10.33
CA ASP A 78 -15.05 -6.42 -11.70
C ASP A 78 -14.27 -7.76 -11.72
N ALA A 79 -15.00 -8.87 -11.90
CA ALA A 79 -14.48 -10.24 -11.85
C ALA A 79 -13.63 -10.68 -13.06
N ARG A 80 -13.31 -9.80 -14.01
CA ARG A 80 -12.53 -10.14 -15.22
C ARG A 80 -11.01 -10.08 -14.99
N CYS A 81 -10.52 -10.83 -14.00
CA CYS A 81 -9.10 -10.96 -13.66
C CYS A 81 -8.66 -12.42 -13.72
#